data_AF-A0ABD7V1L2-F1
#
_entry.id   AF-A0ABD7V1L2-F1
#
_cell.length_a   1.000
_cell.length_b   1.000
_cell.length_c   1.000
_cell.angle_alpha   90.00
_cell.angle_beta   90.00
_cell.angle_gamma   90.00
#
_symmetry.space_group_name_H-M   'P 1'
#
loop_
_entity.id
_entity.type
_entity.pdbx_description
1 polymer ?
#
loop_
_entity_poly.entity_id
_entity_poly.type
_entity_poly.pdbx_seq_one_letter_code
_entity_poly.pdbx_strand_id
1 'polypeptide(L)'
;MAQSVERIDAVTLRAARERHQELLVAVKYNDGKAFHDVSREFHRALVVPCGMPRLLNMFEATWNLTEPFQAMRSVDGRTQAALNADHEALLDAFDARDTAAVLEVARRHHRRLETAIVETAARLDVLHD
;
A
#
# COMPACT_ATOMS: atom_id res chain seq x y z
N MET A 1 -12.78 1.64 -1.47
CA MET A 1 -12.52 0.91 -0.21
C MET A 1 -13.80 0.40 0.44
N ALA A 2 -14.82 1.22 0.71
CA ALA A 2 -16.08 0.76 1.33
C ALA A 2 -16.68 -0.52 0.68
N GLN A 3 -16.88 -0.52 -0.64
CA GLN A 3 -17.38 -1.71 -1.36
C GLN A 3 -16.44 -2.93 -1.26
N SER A 4 -15.15 -2.71 -1.05
CA SER A 4 -14.20 -3.82 -0.83
C SER A 4 -14.37 -4.42 0.55
N VAL A 5 -14.59 -3.60 1.59
CA VAL A 5 -14.85 -4.05 2.97
C VAL A 5 -16.08 -4.94 3.03
N GLU A 6 -17.13 -4.59 2.28
CA GLU A 6 -18.35 -5.39 2.20
C GLU A 6 -18.12 -6.75 1.52
N ARG A 7 -17.25 -6.81 0.50
CA ARG A 7 -17.15 -7.94 -0.43
C ARG A 7 -15.94 -8.84 -0.23
N ILE A 8 -14.93 -8.40 0.51
CA ILE A 8 -13.74 -9.22 0.78
C ILE A 8 -14.15 -10.46 1.57
N ASP A 9 -13.65 -11.62 1.16
CA ASP A 9 -13.85 -12.87 1.88
C ASP A 9 -12.66 -13.17 2.81
N ALA A 10 -12.85 -14.14 3.69
CA ALA A 10 -11.82 -14.51 4.67
C ALA A 10 -10.56 -15.11 4.00
N VAL A 11 -10.70 -15.72 2.81
CA VAL A 11 -9.56 -16.28 2.05
C VAL A 11 -8.68 -15.16 1.53
N THR A 12 -9.29 -14.17 0.88
CA THR A 12 -8.62 -12.99 0.32
C THR A 12 -7.98 -12.16 1.43
N LEU A 13 -8.67 -11.97 2.56
CA LEU A 13 -8.12 -11.24 3.69
C LEU A 13 -6.90 -11.96 4.31
N ARG A 14 -6.95 -13.29 4.44
CA ARG A 14 -5.77 -14.07 4.87
C ARG A 14 -4.60 -13.94 3.89
N ALA A 15 -4.86 -14.05 2.59
CA ALA A 15 -3.83 -13.86 1.57
C ALA A 15 -3.20 -12.45 1.65
N ALA A 16 -4.01 -11.41 1.92
CA ALA A 16 -3.50 -10.06 2.13
C ALA A 16 -2.60 -9.96 3.38
N ARG A 17 -2.97 -10.62 4.49
CA ARG A 17 -2.11 -10.71 5.69
C ARG A 17 -0.79 -11.41 5.37
N GLU A 18 -0.81 -12.51 4.62
CA GLU A 18 0.41 -13.21 4.20
C GLU A 18 1.33 -12.33 3.35
N ARG A 19 0.78 -11.60 2.35
CA ARG A 19 1.57 -10.64 1.56
C ARG A 19 2.16 -9.53 2.43
N HIS A 20 1.42 -9.04 3.42
CA HIS A 20 1.98 -8.06 4.36
C HIS A 20 3.16 -8.64 5.17
N GLN A 21 3.09 -9.89 5.62
CA GLN A 21 4.23 -10.53 6.29
C GLN A 21 5.44 -10.70 5.36
N GLU A 22 5.23 -11.10 4.11
CA GLU A 22 6.29 -11.17 3.10
C GLU A 22 6.90 -9.80 2.79
N LEU A 23 6.08 -8.75 2.79
CA LEU A 23 6.54 -7.38 2.65
C LEU A 23 7.46 -6.99 3.80
N LEU A 24 7.10 -7.30 5.04
CA LEU A 24 7.96 -7.06 6.20
C LEU A 24 9.30 -7.81 6.11
N VAL A 25 9.29 -9.04 5.59
CA VAL A 25 10.49 -9.83 5.32
C VAL A 25 11.36 -9.16 4.26
N ALA A 26 10.78 -8.71 3.15
CA ALA A 26 11.51 -8.00 2.09
C ALA A 26 12.16 -6.71 2.61
N VAL A 27 11.45 -5.94 3.44
CA VAL A 27 11.99 -4.76 4.13
C VAL A 27 13.18 -5.14 5.02
N LYS A 28 13.03 -6.16 5.87
CA LYS A 28 14.06 -6.61 6.80
C LYS A 28 15.37 -6.98 6.10
N TYR A 29 15.28 -7.59 4.92
CA TYR A 29 16.45 -8.02 4.14
C TYR A 29 16.86 -7.04 3.04
N ASN A 30 16.24 -5.86 2.97
CA ASN A 30 16.50 -4.84 1.94
C ASN A 30 16.35 -5.39 0.50
N ASP A 31 15.41 -6.32 0.29
CA ASP A 31 15.09 -6.87 -1.02
C ASP A 31 14.09 -5.96 -1.74
N GLY A 32 14.63 -5.03 -2.54
CA GLY A 32 13.82 -4.06 -3.27
C GLY A 32 12.86 -4.72 -4.26
N LYS A 33 13.28 -5.76 -4.98
CA LYS A 33 12.41 -6.40 -5.97
C LYS A 33 11.22 -7.07 -5.28
N ALA A 34 11.48 -7.88 -4.25
CA ALA A 34 10.44 -8.52 -3.48
C ALA A 34 9.51 -7.48 -2.82
N PHE A 35 10.05 -6.39 -2.31
CA PHE A 35 9.26 -5.30 -1.75
C PHE A 35 8.23 -4.75 -2.75
N HIS A 36 8.63 -4.47 -4.01
CA HIS A 36 7.72 -3.93 -5.01
C HIS A 36 6.65 -4.92 -5.45
N ASP A 37 7.04 -6.16 -5.75
CA ASP A 37 6.13 -7.21 -6.19
C ASP A 37 5.08 -7.50 -5.11
N VAL A 38 5.52 -7.75 -3.88
CA VAL A 38 4.65 -8.11 -2.77
C VAL A 38 3.79 -6.91 -2.31
N SER A 39 4.32 -5.69 -2.33
CA SER A 39 3.54 -4.49 -2.01
C SER A 39 2.39 -4.29 -3.00
N ARG A 40 2.61 -4.53 -4.31
CA ARG A 40 1.56 -4.46 -5.32
C ARG A 40 0.48 -5.49 -5.05
N GLU A 41 0.86 -6.73 -4.78
CA GLU A 41 -0.05 -7.83 -4.51
C GLU A 41 -0.90 -7.58 -3.25
N PHE A 42 -0.29 -7.05 -2.20
CA PHE A 42 -0.99 -6.62 -0.99
C PHE A 42 -2.08 -5.60 -1.30
N HIS A 43 -1.74 -4.49 -1.95
CA HIS A 43 -2.71 -3.43 -2.27
C HIS A 43 -3.81 -3.95 -3.21
N ARG A 44 -3.44 -4.76 -4.21
CA ARG A 44 -4.38 -5.37 -5.14
C ARG A 44 -5.38 -6.28 -4.42
N ALA A 45 -4.93 -7.10 -3.47
CA ALA A 45 -5.80 -7.97 -2.68
C ALA A 45 -6.87 -7.18 -1.90
N LEU A 46 -6.53 -5.99 -1.42
CA LEU A 46 -7.48 -5.12 -0.71
C LEU A 46 -8.41 -4.33 -1.64
N VAL A 47 -8.07 -4.15 -2.93
CA VAL A 47 -8.88 -3.35 -3.87
C VAL A 47 -9.77 -4.23 -4.74
N VAL A 48 -9.29 -5.39 -5.21
CA VAL A 48 -10.02 -6.30 -6.10
C VAL A 48 -11.45 -6.61 -5.66
N PRO A 49 -11.75 -6.83 -4.36
CA PRO A 49 -13.12 -7.12 -3.93
C PRO A 49 -14.13 -6.01 -4.20
N CYS A 50 -13.71 -4.76 -4.47
CA CYS A 50 -14.65 -3.72 -4.90
C CYS A 50 -15.40 -4.10 -6.19
N GLY A 51 -14.80 -4.93 -7.05
CA GLY A 51 -15.44 -5.44 -8.27
C GLY A 51 -15.77 -4.34 -9.28
N MET A 52 -14.95 -3.30 -9.35
CA MET A 52 -15.06 -2.19 -10.30
C MET A 52 -13.93 -2.26 -11.34
N PRO A 53 -14.10 -2.93 -12.49
CA PRO A 53 -13.01 -3.19 -13.43
C PRO A 53 -12.29 -1.93 -13.94
N ARG A 54 -13.04 -0.84 -14.16
CA ARG A 54 -12.46 0.44 -14.57
C ARG A 54 -11.52 1.02 -13.51
N LEU A 55 -11.89 0.94 -12.24
CA LEU A 55 -11.07 1.41 -11.13
C LEU A 55 -9.82 0.54 -10.99
N LEU A 56 -9.96 -0.77 -11.12
CA LEU A 56 -8.81 -1.69 -11.08
C LEU A 56 -7.83 -1.39 -12.21
N ASN A 57 -8.32 -1.14 -13.42
CA ASN A 57 -7.46 -0.76 -14.54
C ASN A 57 -6.73 0.56 -14.28
N MET A 58 -7.40 1.57 -13.68
CA MET A 58 -6.75 2.82 -13.29
C MET A 58 -5.67 2.58 -12.23
N PHE A 59 -5.96 1.78 -11.21
CA PHE A 59 -5.00 1.40 -10.17
C PHE A 59 -3.74 0.74 -10.76
N GLU A 60 -3.92 -0.26 -11.64
CA GLU A 60 -2.79 -0.95 -12.27
C GLU A 60 -1.99 -0.04 -13.20
N ALA A 61 -2.67 0.86 -13.93
CA ALA A 61 -2.00 1.84 -14.78
C ALA A 61 -1.16 2.83 -13.96
N THR A 62 -1.70 3.35 -12.86
CA THR A 62 -0.97 4.24 -11.94
C THR A 62 0.22 3.53 -11.31
N TRP A 63 0.07 2.25 -10.93
CA TRP A 63 1.19 1.47 -10.41
C TRP A 63 2.31 1.33 -11.44
N ASN A 64 1.98 0.91 -12.67
CA ASN A 64 2.97 0.76 -13.75
C ASN A 64 3.67 2.08 -14.11
N LEU A 65 2.98 3.22 -13.97
CA LEU A 65 3.57 4.53 -14.20
C LEU A 65 4.57 4.91 -13.10
N THR A 66 4.29 4.54 -11.85
CA THR A 66 5.05 5.01 -10.68
C THR A 66 6.17 4.04 -10.27
N GLU A 67 6.02 2.74 -10.56
CA GLU A 67 6.99 1.69 -10.19
C GLU A 67 8.41 1.96 -10.70
N PRO A 68 8.65 2.41 -11.96
CA PRO A 68 10.02 2.63 -12.44
C PRO A 68 10.81 3.69 -11.67
N PHE A 69 10.13 4.63 -11.01
CA PHE A 69 10.76 5.65 -10.18
C PHE A 69 11.24 5.10 -8.83
N GLN A 70 10.73 3.94 -8.42
CA GLN A 70 11.12 3.23 -7.20
C GLN A 70 11.17 4.13 -5.95
N ALA A 71 10.31 5.15 -5.87
CA ALA A 71 10.39 6.20 -4.84
C ALA A 71 10.41 5.63 -3.41
N MET A 72 9.69 4.53 -3.20
CA MET A 72 9.62 3.83 -1.92
C MET A 72 10.96 3.25 -1.43
N ARG A 73 11.95 3.04 -2.31
CA ARG A 73 13.30 2.58 -1.91
C ARG A 73 14.11 3.65 -1.19
N SER A 74 13.76 4.92 -1.39
CA SER A 74 14.48 6.07 -0.86
C SER A 74 13.77 6.69 0.35
N VAL A 75 12.64 6.13 0.76
CA VAL A 75 11.92 6.50 1.98
C VAL A 75 12.72 6.04 3.20
N ASP A 76 12.81 6.89 4.23
CA ASP A 76 13.58 6.55 5.42
C ASP A 76 12.90 5.46 6.26
N GLY A 77 13.68 4.77 7.09
CA GLY A 77 13.20 3.62 7.87
C GLY A 77 12.08 3.96 8.86
N ARG A 78 12.00 5.19 9.40
CA ARG A 78 10.91 5.58 10.31
C ARG A 78 9.61 5.69 9.54
N THR A 79 9.63 6.36 8.39
CA THR A 79 8.47 6.49 7.52
C THR A 79 8.01 5.14 6.98
N GLN A 80 8.95 4.28 6.60
CA GLN A 80 8.66 2.91 6.16
C GLN A 80 7.98 2.08 7.26
N ALA A 81 8.48 2.14 8.50
CA ALA A 81 7.85 1.47 9.64
C ALA A 81 6.43 1.98 9.89
N ALA A 82 6.20 3.30 9.76
CA ALA A 82 4.89 3.89 9.94
C ALA A 82 3.90 3.49 8.84
N LEU A 83 4.34 3.39 7.58
CA LEU A 83 3.51 2.88 6.48
C LEU A 83 3.17 1.40 6.67
N ASN A 84 4.12 0.58 7.14
CA ASN A 84 3.87 -0.82 7.46
C ASN A 84 2.89 -1.00 8.63
N ALA A 85 2.91 -0.11 9.62
CA ALA A 85 1.94 -0.09 10.70
C ALA A 85 0.53 0.32 10.20
N ASP A 86 0.43 1.21 9.21
CA ASP A 86 -0.85 1.51 8.57
C ASP A 86 -1.41 0.29 7.83
N HIS A 87 -0.57 -0.53 7.19
CA HIS A 87 -1.01 -1.78 6.55
C HIS A 87 -1.63 -2.76 7.56
N GLU A 88 -1.01 -2.95 8.73
CA GLU A 88 -1.58 -3.79 9.80
C GLU A 88 -2.93 -3.23 10.26
N ALA A 89 -3.01 -1.91 10.51
CA ALA A 89 -4.25 -1.27 10.92
C ALA A 89 -5.36 -1.37 9.86
N LEU A 90 -5.02 -1.37 8.57
CA LEU A 90 -5.98 -1.66 7.50
C LEU A 90 -6.51 -3.09 7.61
N LEU A 91 -5.62 -4.07 7.74
CA LEU A 91 -5.99 -5.48 7.82
C LEU A 91 -6.90 -5.76 9.02
N ASP A 92 -6.61 -5.16 10.17
CA ASP A 92 -7.44 -5.27 11.37
C ASP A 92 -8.83 -4.64 11.17
N ALA A 93 -8.89 -3.47 10.53
CA ALA A 93 -10.16 -2.82 10.23
C ALA A 93 -10.99 -3.59 9.18
N PHE A 94 -10.34 -4.22 8.20
CA PHE A 94 -11.00 -5.13 7.24
C PHE A 94 -11.56 -6.37 7.94
N ASP A 95 -10.81 -6.97 8.86
CA ASP A 95 -11.23 -8.14 9.64
C ASP A 95 -12.45 -7.82 10.51
N ALA A 96 -12.42 -6.66 11.18
CA ALA A 96 -13.53 -6.14 11.98
C ALA A 96 -14.75 -5.66 11.15
N ARG A 97 -14.64 -5.64 9.81
CA ARG A 97 -15.63 -5.05 8.89
C ARG A 97 -15.95 -3.58 9.20
N ASP A 98 -15.00 -2.85 9.78
CA ASP A 98 -15.16 -1.44 10.11
C ASP A 98 -14.78 -0.56 8.92
N THR A 99 -15.78 -0.28 8.09
CA THR A 99 -15.62 0.59 6.91
C THR A 99 -15.11 1.99 7.27
N ALA A 100 -15.51 2.55 8.42
CA ALA A 100 -15.10 3.89 8.81
C ALA A 100 -13.60 3.91 9.16
N ALA A 101 -13.15 2.93 9.95
CA ALA A 101 -11.73 2.75 10.27
C ALA A 101 -10.89 2.49 9.02
N VAL A 102 -11.34 1.62 8.10
CA VAL A 102 -10.62 1.36 6.83
C VAL A 102 -10.43 2.66 6.03
N LEU A 103 -11.49 3.48 5.91
CA LEU A 103 -11.41 4.74 5.19
C LEU A 103 -10.46 5.73 5.88
N GLU A 104 -10.47 5.81 7.21
CA GLU A 104 -9.57 6.71 7.94
C GLU A 104 -8.11 6.27 7.83
N VAL A 105 -7.81 4.99 8.04
CA VAL A 105 -6.46 4.47 7.90
C VAL A 105 -5.96 4.62 6.46
N ALA A 106 -6.79 4.36 5.46
CA ALA A 106 -6.41 4.55 4.06
C ALA A 106 -6.05 6.01 3.73
N ARG A 107 -6.82 6.98 4.25
CA ARG A 107 -6.50 8.41 4.09
C ARG A 107 -5.20 8.79 4.78
N ARG A 108 -4.99 8.31 6.01
CA ARG A 108 -3.74 8.54 6.76
C ARG A 108 -2.54 7.98 6.02
N HIS A 109 -2.65 6.73 5.55
CA HIS A 109 -1.63 6.06 4.76
C HIS A 109 -1.29 6.85 3.49
N HIS A 110 -2.31 7.27 2.73
CA HIS A 110 -2.11 8.04 1.50
C HIS A 110 -1.41 9.38 1.75
N ARG A 111 -1.82 10.16 2.77
CA ARG A 111 -1.16 11.42 3.14
C ARG A 111 0.30 11.21 3.54
N ARG A 112 0.60 10.14 4.26
CA ARG A 112 1.96 9.79 4.66
C ARG A 112 2.82 9.41 3.45
N LEU A 113 2.27 8.64 2.52
CA LEU A 113 2.92 8.28 1.26
C LEU A 113 3.21 9.54 0.41
N GLU A 114 2.25 10.42 0.26
CA GLU A 114 2.41 11.69 -0.46
C GLU A 114 3.54 12.53 0.14
N THR A 115 3.54 12.71 1.46
CA THR A 115 4.61 13.41 2.18
C THR A 115 5.98 12.77 1.92
N ALA A 116 6.06 11.44 2.03
CA ALA A 116 7.30 10.69 1.82
C ALA A 116 7.85 10.84 0.39
N ILE A 117 6.97 10.86 -0.61
CA ILE A 117 7.36 11.06 -2.02
C ILE A 117 7.91 12.48 -2.22
N VAL A 118 7.22 13.51 -1.71
CA VAL A 118 7.65 14.91 -1.83
C VAL A 118 9.01 15.13 -1.14
N GLU A 119 9.16 14.66 0.09
CA GLU A 119 10.43 14.76 0.84
C GLU A 119 11.57 14.01 0.15
N THR A 120 11.26 12.85 -0.45
CA THR A 120 12.23 12.07 -1.21
C THR A 120 12.64 12.77 -2.50
N ALA A 121 11.69 13.33 -3.25
CA ALA A 121 11.98 14.10 -4.46
C ALA A 121 12.84 15.34 -4.18
N ALA A 122 12.55 16.06 -3.08
CA ALA A 122 13.35 17.19 -2.63
C ALA A 122 14.79 16.79 -2.26
N ARG A 123 14.98 15.65 -1.57
CA ARG A 123 16.32 15.13 -1.24
C ARG A 123 17.13 14.68 -2.45
N LEU A 124 16.45 14.26 -3.52
CA LEU A 124 17.08 13.81 -4.77
C LEU A 124 17.32 14.95 -5.77
N ASP A 125 17.00 16.20 -5.43
CA ASP A 125 17.13 17.39 -6.28
C ASP A 125 16.34 17.29 -7.60
N VAL A 126 15.22 16.54 -7.60
CA VAL A 126 14.36 16.31 -8.78
C VAL A 126 13.25 17.36 -8.89
N LEU A 127 13.05 18.18 -7.85
CA LEU A 127 12.15 19.34 -7.89
C LEU A 127 12.95 20.58 -8.28
N HIS A 128 12.83 21.00 -9.54
CA HIS A 128 13.18 22.36 -9.95
C HIS A 128 11.90 23.20 -9.96
N ASP A 129 12.01 24.41 -9.41
CA ASP A 129 10.94 25.42 -9.28
C ASP A 129 10.15 25.67 -10.57
#